data_AF-X0VZE6-F1
#
_entry.id   AF-X0VZE6-F1
#
_cell.length_a   1.000
_cell.length_b   1.000
_cell.length_c   1.000
_cell.angle_alpha   90.00
_cell.angle_beta   90.00
_cell.angle_gamma   90.00
#
_symmetry.space_group_name_H-M   'P 1'
#
loop_
_entity.id
_entity.type
_entity.pdbx_description
1 polymer ?
#
loop_
_entity_poly.entity_id
_entity_poly.type
_entity_poly.pdbx_seq_one_letter_code
_entity_poly.pdbx_strand_id
1 'polypeptide(L)'
;MIGIIVITYFVADIVRRSQIETLTTEYESEIEEIISMTENFTNNFLQGSVKMDSARETREVGNYYFDFALFWYSTALVNTTNSSIQQCTENCTDAMVQYLASYQKFGDSKPYFETAKTYTDKYLVILGYYVAFAQSGMNITMLRYNASQYLKYAAEN
;
A
#
# COMPACT_ATOMS: atom_id res chain seq x y z
N MET A 1 -58.50 21.03 -38.70
CA MET A 1 -58.28 20.65 -37.28
C MET A 1 -57.53 19.33 -37.13
N ILE A 2 -57.92 18.24 -37.81
CA ILE A 2 -57.24 16.94 -37.71
C ILE A 2 -55.74 17.01 -38.07
N GLY A 3 -55.38 17.74 -39.15
CA GLY A 3 -53.98 17.89 -39.55
C GLY A 3 -53.09 18.62 -38.52
N ILE A 4 -53.64 19.61 -37.81
CA ILE A 4 -52.91 20.33 -36.74
C ILE A 4 -52.67 19.38 -35.56
N ILE A 5 -53.67 18.58 -35.19
CA ILE A 5 -53.54 17.59 -34.10
C ILE A 5 -52.44 16.58 -34.42
N VAL A 6 -52.41 16.04 -35.64
CA VAL A 6 -51.38 15.07 -36.08
C VAL A 6 -49.98 15.66 -36.03
N ILE A 7 -49.78 16.89 -36.54
CA ILE A 7 -48.49 17.58 -36.50
C ILE A 7 -48.03 17.81 -35.06
N THR A 8 -48.94 18.21 -34.17
CA THR A 8 -48.61 18.47 -32.76
C THR A 8 -48.15 17.19 -32.04
N TYR A 9 -48.81 16.05 -32.29
CA TYR A 9 -48.39 14.76 -31.75
C TYR A 9 -47.03 14.32 -32.30
N PHE A 10 -46.77 14.53 -33.59
CA PHE A 10 -45.48 14.19 -34.21
C PHE A 10 -44.33 15.01 -33.63
N VAL A 11 -44.51 16.32 -33.46
CA VAL A 11 -43.51 17.20 -32.85
C VAL A 11 -43.26 16.79 -31.39
N ALA A 12 -44.32 16.49 -30.63
CA ALA A 12 -44.19 16.02 -29.26
C ALA A 12 -43.45 14.67 -29.15
N ASP A 13 -43.69 13.74 -30.08
CA ASP A 13 -42.99 12.44 -30.13
C ASP A 13 -41.50 12.62 -30.44
N ILE A 14 -41.16 13.48 -31.41
CA ILE A 14 -39.77 13.79 -31.76
C ILE A 14 -39.02 14.41 -30.56
N VAL A 15 -39.62 15.40 -29.90
CA VAL A 15 -39.01 16.05 -28.73
C VAL A 15 -38.80 15.04 -27.59
N ARG A 16 -39.77 14.16 -27.32
CA ARG A 16 -39.62 13.11 -26.31
C ARG A 16 -38.53 12.10 -26.65
N ARG A 17 -38.45 11.65 -27.90
CA ARG A 17 -37.38 10.72 -28.33
C ARG A 17 -36.00 11.34 -28.20
N SER A 18 -35.84 12.59 -28.61
CA SER A 18 -34.58 13.33 -28.47
C SER A 18 -34.17 13.51 -27.01
N GLN A 19 -35.12 13.76 -26.11
CA GLN A 19 -34.85 13.81 -24.66
C GLN A 19 -34.41 12.44 -24.11
N ILE A 20 -35.07 11.36 -24.53
CA ILE A 20 -34.71 9.99 -24.12
C ILE A 20 -33.31 9.61 -24.62
N GLU A 21 -32.98 9.95 -25.86
CA GLU A 21 -31.64 9.71 -26.42
C GLU A 21 -30.56 10.47 -25.63
N THR A 22 -30.83 11.73 -25.27
CA THR A 22 -29.90 12.55 -24.48
C THR A 22 -29.67 11.93 -23.10
N LEU A 23 -30.75 11.58 -22.39
CA LEU A 23 -30.69 10.88 -21.09
C LEU A 23 -29.95 9.55 -21.19
N THR A 24 -30.14 8.81 -22.28
CA THR A 24 -29.46 7.51 -22.48
C THR A 24 -27.95 7.71 -22.60
N THR A 25 -27.50 8.68 -23.40
CA THR A 25 -26.08 9.02 -23.54
C THR A 25 -25.47 9.51 -22.22
N GLU A 26 -26.21 10.34 -21.45
CA GLU A 26 -25.78 10.79 -20.13
C GLU A 26 -25.57 9.61 -19.16
N TYR A 27 -26.52 8.67 -19.11
CA TYR A 27 -26.39 7.48 -18.26
C TYR A 27 -25.28 6.54 -18.71
N GLU A 28 -25.08 6.35 -20.00
CA GLU A 28 -23.95 5.56 -20.52
C GLU A 28 -22.61 6.16 -20.07
N SER A 29 -22.46 7.49 -20.19
CA SER A 29 -21.27 8.20 -19.72
C SER A 29 -21.09 8.10 -18.21
N GLU A 30 -22.16 8.22 -17.42
CA GLU A 30 -22.10 8.09 -15.96
C GLU A 30 -21.70 6.67 -15.54
N ILE A 31 -22.24 5.65 -16.21
CA ILE A 31 -21.88 4.24 -15.98
C ILE A 31 -20.39 4.01 -16.28
N GLU A 32 -19.89 4.51 -17.41
CA GLU A 32 -18.47 4.39 -17.77
C GLU A 32 -17.56 5.07 -16.74
N GLU A 33 -17.94 6.25 -16.25
CA GLU A 33 -17.20 6.96 -15.20
C GLU A 33 -17.17 6.16 -13.90
N ILE A 34 -18.32 5.65 -13.44
CA ILE A 34 -18.41 4.84 -12.22
C ILE A 34 -17.56 3.58 -12.32
N ILE A 35 -17.58 2.90 -13.47
CA ILE A 35 -16.75 1.71 -13.73
C ILE A 35 -15.28 2.09 -13.64
N SER A 36 -14.85 3.15 -14.34
CA SER A 36 -13.47 3.62 -14.33
C SER A 36 -12.99 3.99 -12.92
N MET A 37 -13.80 4.71 -12.15
CA MET A 37 -13.49 5.04 -10.75
C MET A 37 -13.31 3.77 -9.91
N THR A 38 -14.21 2.80 -10.07
CA THR A 38 -14.19 1.54 -9.30
C THR A 38 -12.96 0.69 -9.63
N GLU A 39 -12.63 0.55 -10.92
CA GLU A 39 -11.45 -0.19 -11.37
C GLU A 39 -10.16 0.46 -10.87
N ASN A 40 -10.03 1.78 -11.04
CA ASN A 40 -8.86 2.52 -10.60
C ASN A 40 -8.69 2.50 -9.08
N PHE A 41 -9.78 2.64 -8.33
CA PHE A 41 -9.79 2.47 -6.88
C PHE A 41 -9.25 1.09 -6.49
N THR A 42 -9.85 0.03 -7.05
CA THR A 42 -9.53 -1.35 -6.70
C THR A 42 -8.09 -1.70 -7.04
N ASN A 43 -7.62 -1.31 -8.23
CA ASN A 43 -6.26 -1.58 -8.68
C ASN A 43 -5.21 -0.92 -7.76
N ASN A 44 -5.40 0.36 -7.43
CA ASN A 44 -4.48 1.06 -6.54
C ASN A 44 -4.53 0.47 -5.12
N PHE A 45 -5.72 0.21 -4.58
CA PHE A 45 -5.86 -0.39 -3.26
C PHE A 45 -5.14 -1.75 -3.15
N LEU A 46 -5.29 -2.60 -4.18
CA LEU A 46 -4.64 -3.91 -4.22
C LEU A 46 -3.11 -3.80 -4.33
N GLN A 47 -2.60 -2.93 -5.21
CA GLN A 47 -1.15 -2.72 -5.35
C GLN A 47 -0.51 -2.21 -4.04
N GLY A 48 -1.17 -1.27 -3.36
CA GLY A 48 -0.75 -0.81 -2.04
C GLY A 48 -0.74 -1.94 -1.02
N SER A 49 -1.81 -2.73 -0.97
CA SER A 49 -1.96 -3.85 -0.03
C SER A 49 -0.89 -4.93 -0.22
N VAL A 50 -0.65 -5.36 -1.46
CA VAL A 50 0.38 -6.36 -1.79
C VAL A 50 1.77 -5.88 -1.39
N LYS A 51 2.13 -4.64 -1.69
CA LYS A 51 3.41 -4.06 -1.28
C LYS A 51 3.55 -4.00 0.24
N MET A 52 2.47 -3.63 0.93
CA MET A 52 2.46 -3.54 2.38
C MET A 52 2.63 -4.91 3.05
N ASP A 53 1.95 -5.95 2.56
CA ASP A 53 2.12 -7.31 3.08
C ASP A 53 3.52 -7.85 2.77
N SER A 54 4.04 -7.60 1.58
CA SER A 54 5.43 -7.96 1.26
C SER A 54 6.45 -7.21 2.14
N ALA A 55 6.18 -5.95 2.52
CA ALA A 55 7.00 -5.19 3.45
C ALA A 55 7.04 -5.86 4.84
N ARG A 56 5.87 -6.34 5.32
CA ARG A 56 5.76 -7.06 6.59
C ARG A 56 6.51 -8.38 6.56
N GLU A 57 6.35 -9.17 5.51
CA GLU A 57 7.09 -10.42 5.34
C GLU A 57 8.60 -10.19 5.35
N THR A 58 9.08 -9.20 4.59
CA THR A 58 10.52 -8.86 4.56
C THR A 58 11.02 -8.41 5.93
N ARG A 59 10.20 -7.67 6.70
CA ARG A 59 10.52 -7.30 8.08
C ARG A 59 10.67 -8.51 8.99
N GLU A 60 9.78 -9.50 8.88
CA GLU A 60 9.86 -10.71 9.70
C GLU A 60 11.13 -11.53 9.42
N VAL A 61 11.58 -11.57 8.17
CA VAL A 61 12.90 -12.15 7.85
C VAL A 61 14.03 -11.36 8.52
N GLY A 62 13.93 -10.03 8.57
CA GLY A 62 14.86 -9.20 9.33
C GLY A 62 14.85 -9.49 10.84
N ASN A 63 13.66 -9.70 11.43
CA ASN A 63 13.52 -10.08 12.84
C ASN A 63 14.21 -11.41 13.13
N TYR A 64 14.05 -12.40 12.24
CA TYR A 64 14.69 -13.71 12.38
C TYR A 64 16.22 -13.61 12.47
N TYR A 65 16.85 -12.84 11.57
CA TYR A 65 18.30 -12.61 11.64
C TYR A 65 18.70 -11.83 12.90
N PHE A 66 17.93 -10.82 13.29
CA PHE A 66 18.22 -10.04 14.49
C PHE A 66 18.15 -10.88 15.77
N ASP A 67 17.18 -11.81 15.86
CA ASP A 67 17.05 -12.71 17.01
C ASP A 67 18.25 -13.68 17.09
N PHE A 68 18.76 -14.17 15.96
CA PHE A 68 20.02 -14.92 15.94
C PHE A 68 21.22 -14.08 16.32
N ALA A 69 21.29 -12.83 15.88
CA ALA A 69 22.36 -11.94 16.30
C ALA A 69 22.39 -11.79 17.83
N LEU A 70 21.23 -11.60 18.46
CA LEU A 70 21.10 -11.54 19.92
C LEU A 70 21.52 -12.85 20.61
N PHE A 71 21.16 -13.99 20.05
CA PHE A 71 21.59 -15.30 20.56
C PHE A 71 23.12 -15.43 20.53
N TRP A 72 23.75 -15.07 19.42
CA TRP A 72 25.20 -15.15 19.26
C TRP A 72 25.94 -14.12 20.11
N TYR A 73 25.40 -12.91 20.24
CA TYR A 73 25.92 -11.90 21.16
C TYR A 73 25.93 -12.40 22.60
N SER A 74 24.81 -12.96 23.05
CA SER A 74 24.69 -13.53 24.40
C SER A 74 25.69 -14.66 24.62
N THR A 75 25.90 -15.50 23.61
CA THR A 75 26.91 -16.58 23.65
C THR A 75 28.33 -16.02 23.73
N ALA A 76 28.63 -14.95 22.98
CA ALA A 76 29.92 -14.29 22.99
C ALA A 76 30.24 -13.67 24.37
N LEU A 77 29.24 -13.08 25.04
CA LEU A 77 29.41 -12.53 26.40
C LEU A 77 29.81 -13.59 27.44
N VAL A 78 29.37 -14.84 27.27
CA VAL A 78 29.66 -15.94 28.22
C VAL A 78 30.98 -16.64 27.88
N ASN A 79 31.21 -16.93 26.59
CA ASN A 79 32.29 -17.81 26.16
C ASN A 79 33.49 -17.07 25.53
N THR A 80 33.36 -15.77 25.25
CA THR A 80 34.39 -14.90 24.66
C THR A 80 35.00 -15.45 23.37
N THR A 81 34.17 -16.05 22.50
CA THR A 81 34.62 -16.69 21.26
C THR A 81 34.50 -15.74 20.07
N ASN A 82 35.61 -15.53 19.34
CA ASN A 82 35.63 -14.74 18.10
C ASN A 82 34.63 -15.23 17.06
N SER A 83 34.38 -16.54 17.01
CA SER A 83 33.37 -17.12 16.10
C SER A 83 31.94 -16.65 16.42
N SER A 84 31.58 -16.53 17.71
CA SER A 84 30.25 -16.07 18.10
C SER A 84 30.07 -14.57 17.86
N ILE A 85 31.14 -13.78 18.05
CA ILE A 85 31.17 -12.37 17.66
C ILE A 85 30.93 -12.22 16.15
N GLN A 86 31.66 -12.98 15.34
CA GLN A 86 31.50 -12.96 13.88
C GLN A 86 30.07 -13.32 13.46
N GLN A 87 29.50 -14.39 14.02
CA GLN A 87 28.12 -14.79 13.73
C GLN A 87 27.11 -13.71 14.13
N CYS A 88 27.30 -13.02 15.26
CA CYS A 88 26.47 -11.87 15.65
C CYS A 88 26.55 -10.75 14.60
N THR A 89 27.74 -10.38 14.18
CA THR A 89 27.98 -9.31 13.21
C THR A 89 27.41 -9.63 11.82
N GLU A 90 27.55 -10.87 11.35
CA GLU A 90 26.97 -11.36 10.10
C GLU A 90 25.44 -11.25 10.14
N ASN A 91 24.81 -11.82 11.17
CA ASN A 91 23.36 -11.78 11.33
C ASN A 91 22.82 -10.35 11.49
N CYS A 92 23.52 -9.45 12.19
CA CYS A 92 23.15 -8.03 12.23
C CYS A 92 23.18 -7.39 10.85
N THR A 93 24.20 -7.71 10.05
CA THR A 93 24.36 -7.17 8.69
C THR A 93 23.23 -7.66 7.78
N ASP A 94 22.87 -8.95 7.85
CA ASP A 94 21.76 -9.51 7.09
C ASP A 94 20.41 -8.92 7.52
N ALA A 95 20.18 -8.77 8.82
CA ALA A 95 18.99 -8.12 9.36
C ALA A 95 18.83 -6.69 8.84
N MET A 96 19.91 -5.90 8.85
CA MET A 96 19.94 -4.53 8.35
C MET A 96 19.51 -4.42 6.89
N VAL A 97 19.96 -5.33 6.03
CA VAL A 97 19.56 -5.37 4.60
C VAL A 97 18.06 -5.61 4.47
N GLN A 98 17.50 -6.56 5.23
CA GLN A 98 16.06 -6.85 5.20
C GLN A 98 15.24 -5.67 5.72
N TYR A 99 15.69 -5.00 6.78
CA TYR A 99 15.02 -3.81 7.28
C TYR A 99 15.03 -2.67 6.25
N LEU A 100 16.15 -2.39 5.57
CA LEU A 100 16.14 -1.38 4.51
C LEU A 100 15.16 -1.72 3.37
N ALA A 101 15.13 -2.99 2.94
CA ALA A 101 14.19 -3.43 1.92
C ALA A 101 12.72 -3.31 2.37
N SER A 102 12.41 -3.70 3.61
CA SER A 102 11.08 -3.54 4.19
C SER A 102 10.67 -2.06 4.32
N TYR A 103 11.58 -1.19 4.73
CA TYR A 103 11.36 0.26 4.81
C TYR A 103 10.95 0.83 3.45
N GLN A 104 11.68 0.47 2.39
CA GLN A 104 11.37 0.90 1.03
C GLN A 104 9.99 0.40 0.59
N LYS A 105 9.66 -0.87 0.82
CA LYS A 105 8.34 -1.43 0.44
C LYS A 105 7.17 -0.77 1.16
N PHE A 106 7.32 -0.41 2.44
CA PHE A 106 6.32 0.40 3.14
C PHE A 106 6.22 1.82 2.56
N GLY A 107 7.36 2.43 2.20
CA GLY A 107 7.35 3.73 1.51
C GLY A 107 6.63 3.68 0.16
N ASP A 108 6.84 2.60 -0.60
CA ASP A 108 6.24 2.38 -1.92
C ASP A 108 4.74 2.05 -1.86
N SER A 109 4.23 1.50 -0.76
CA SER A 109 2.79 1.17 -0.67
C SER A 109 1.94 2.41 -0.45
N LYS A 110 2.47 3.42 0.25
CA LYS A 110 1.75 4.64 0.63
C LYS A 110 1.18 5.42 -0.57
N PRO A 111 1.92 5.71 -1.65
CA PRO A 111 1.39 6.41 -2.82
C PRO A 111 0.15 5.77 -3.42
N TYR A 112 0.07 4.44 -3.45
CA TYR A 112 -1.11 3.75 -3.98
C TYR A 112 -2.37 4.00 -3.15
N PHE A 113 -2.26 4.03 -1.83
CA PHE A 113 -3.41 4.35 -0.97
C PHE A 113 -3.82 5.82 -1.08
N GLU A 114 -2.86 6.74 -1.26
CA GLU A 114 -3.16 8.15 -1.53
C GLU A 114 -3.85 8.34 -2.88
N THR A 115 -3.41 7.65 -3.94
CA THR A 115 -4.08 7.66 -5.24
C THR A 115 -5.46 7.01 -5.16
N ALA A 116 -5.63 5.91 -4.43
CA ALA A 116 -6.95 5.29 -4.24
C ALA A 116 -7.98 6.27 -3.64
N LYS A 117 -7.56 7.20 -2.78
CA LYS A 117 -8.45 8.23 -2.20
C LYS A 117 -9.01 9.18 -3.26
N THR A 118 -8.37 9.36 -4.41
CA THR A 118 -8.89 10.26 -5.45
C THR A 118 -10.07 9.65 -6.22
N TYR A 119 -10.31 8.35 -6.07
CA TYR A 119 -11.37 7.62 -6.76
C TYR A 119 -12.56 7.26 -5.84
N THR A 120 -12.57 7.72 -4.59
CA THR A 120 -13.66 7.42 -3.66
C THR A 120 -13.83 8.50 -2.58
N ASP A 121 -15.07 8.78 -2.22
CA ASP A 121 -15.47 9.61 -1.08
C ASP A 121 -15.83 8.78 0.17
N LYS A 122 -16.14 7.48 0.00
CA LYS A 122 -16.64 6.59 1.06
C LYS A 122 -15.53 6.04 1.97
N TYR A 123 -14.36 5.73 1.42
CA TYR A 123 -13.33 4.96 2.14
C TYR A 123 -12.16 5.80 2.67
N LEU A 124 -12.29 7.13 2.66
CA LEU A 124 -11.21 8.06 2.98
C LEU A 124 -10.55 7.81 4.34
N VAL A 125 -11.35 7.51 5.38
CA VAL A 125 -10.84 7.22 6.73
C VAL A 125 -10.02 5.94 6.76
N ILE A 126 -10.55 4.87 6.14
CA ILE A 126 -9.87 3.56 6.10
C ILE A 126 -8.56 3.69 5.34
N LEU A 127 -8.55 4.34 4.17
CA LEU A 127 -7.33 4.60 3.40
C LEU A 127 -6.33 5.44 4.20
N GLY A 128 -6.81 6.40 5.00
CA GLY A 128 -5.99 7.15 5.94
C GLY A 128 -5.27 6.26 6.96
N TYR A 129 -5.93 5.21 7.46
CA TYR A 129 -5.28 4.23 8.33
C TYR A 129 -4.19 3.44 7.60
N TYR A 130 -4.40 3.03 6.35
CA TYR A 130 -3.37 2.34 5.56
C TYR A 130 -2.14 3.22 5.31
N VAL A 131 -2.34 4.51 5.00
CA VAL A 131 -1.26 5.49 4.85
C VAL A 131 -0.47 5.65 6.16
N ALA A 132 -1.17 5.81 7.28
CA ALA A 132 -0.53 5.95 8.60
C ALA A 132 0.19 4.66 9.02
N PHE A 133 -0.38 3.50 8.70
CA PHE A 133 0.22 2.20 8.96
C PHE A 133 1.52 2.02 8.16
N ALA A 134 1.52 2.39 6.87
CA ALA A 134 2.73 2.37 6.05
C ALA A 134 3.84 3.24 6.66
N GLN A 135 3.51 4.47 7.07
CA GLN A 135 4.47 5.37 7.73
C GLN A 135 5.00 4.78 9.05
N SER A 136 4.13 4.20 9.85
CA SER A 136 4.52 3.55 11.12
C SER A 136 5.40 2.34 10.86
N GLY A 137 5.12 1.56 9.81
CA GLY A 137 5.95 0.45 9.34
C GLY A 137 7.36 0.91 9.00
N MET A 138 7.50 1.98 8.21
CA MET A 138 8.81 2.59 7.90
C MET A 138 9.58 2.95 9.17
N ASN A 139 8.93 3.63 10.12
CA ASN A 139 9.57 4.08 11.35
C ASN A 139 10.06 2.91 12.21
N ILE A 140 9.23 1.88 12.39
CA ILE A 140 9.58 0.68 13.17
C ILE A 140 10.75 -0.06 12.52
N THR A 141 10.72 -0.20 11.21
CA THR A 141 11.77 -0.89 10.46
C THR A 141 13.11 -0.15 10.54
N MET A 142 13.08 1.18 10.47
CA MET A 142 14.30 1.99 10.66
C MET A 142 14.84 1.90 12.09
N LEU A 143 13.97 1.86 13.09
CA LEU A 143 14.38 1.63 14.48
C LEU A 143 15.09 0.28 14.64
N ARG A 144 14.58 -0.78 14.00
CA ARG A 144 15.20 -2.11 14.00
C ARG A 144 16.52 -2.16 13.24
N TYR A 145 16.64 -1.42 12.13
CA TYR A 145 17.92 -1.22 11.45
C TYR A 145 18.97 -0.64 12.39
N ASN A 146 18.63 0.47 13.07
CA ASN A 146 19.53 1.12 14.02
C ASN A 146 19.88 0.21 15.20
N ALA A 147 18.92 -0.53 15.73
CA ALA A 147 19.17 -1.52 16.79
C ALA A 147 20.17 -2.60 16.36
N SER A 148 20.05 -3.08 15.12
CA SER A 148 21.00 -4.06 14.54
C SER A 148 22.39 -3.46 14.38
N GLN A 149 22.48 -2.20 13.96
CA GLN A 149 23.74 -1.48 13.86
C GLN A 149 24.40 -1.30 15.23
N TYR A 150 23.65 -0.92 16.26
CA TYR A 150 24.17 -0.80 17.62
C TYR A 150 24.65 -2.13 18.18
N LEU A 151 23.89 -3.21 17.99
CA LEU A 151 24.28 -4.54 18.45
C LEU A 151 25.56 -5.01 17.76
N LYS A 152 25.67 -4.78 16.45
CA LYS A 152 26.90 -5.04 15.69
C LYS A 152 28.10 -4.31 16.29
N TYR A 153 27.99 -3.00 16.52
CA TYR A 153 29.09 -2.24 17.13
C TYR A 153 29.41 -2.71 18.54
N ALA A 154 28.41 -3.10 19.33
CA ALA A 154 28.62 -3.65 20.66
C ALA A 154 29.28 -5.04 20.66
N ALA A 155 29.17 -5.80 19.56
CA ALA A 155 29.85 -7.08 19.39
C ALA A 155 31.30 -6.91 18.89
N GLU A 156 31.56 -5.87 18.09
CA GLU A 156 32.88 -5.57 17.52
C GLU A 156 33.86 -4.90 18.51
N ASN A 157 33.36 -4.40 19.66
CA ASN A 157 34.15 -3.74 20.71
C ASN A 157 34.08 -4.51 22.04
#